data_AF-A0A0F9BI16-F1
#
_entry.id   AF-A0A0F9BI16-F1
#
_cell.length_a   1.000
_cell.length_b   1.000
_cell.length_c   1.000
_cell.angle_alpha   90.00
_cell.angle_beta   90.00
_cell.angle_gamma   90.00
#
_symmetry.space_group_name_H-M   'P 1'
#
loop_
_entity.id
_entity.type
_entity.pdbx_description
1 polymer ?
#
loop_
_entity_poly.entity_id
_entity_poly.type
_entity_poly.pdbx_seq_one_letter_code
_entity_poly.pdbx_strand_id
1 'polypeptide(L)'
;MKIKMEKKGWKITAIIFIVLFILETISVVGLVMWGAAILNEEYEKESECIYNVCSGAETYIYYEYEEVCECYIDNELVKSEYMK
;
A
#
# COMPACT_ATOMS: atom_id res chain seq x y z
N MET A 1 37.37 -34.66 27.27
CA MET A 1 36.54 -33.65 27.96
C MET A 1 35.13 -33.72 27.36
N LYS A 2 34.15 -34.32 28.04
CA LYS A 2 32.77 -34.43 27.55
C LYS A 2 31.98 -33.24 28.09
N ILE A 3 31.66 -32.27 27.23
CA ILE A 3 30.77 -31.16 27.57
C ILE A 3 29.36 -31.75 27.64
N LYS A 4 28.88 -32.05 28.84
CA LYS A 4 27.47 -32.37 29.09
C LYS A 4 26.73 -31.03 29.16
N MET A 5 26.27 -30.52 28.01
CA MET A 5 25.26 -29.46 28.01
C MET A 5 23.96 -30.07 28.54
N GLU A 6 23.43 -29.52 29.64
CA GLU A 6 22.13 -29.94 30.16
C GLU A 6 21.05 -29.80 29.08
N LYS A 7 20.45 -30.94 28.70
CA LYS A 7 19.67 -31.14 27.46
C LYS A 7 18.29 -30.44 27.41
N LYS A 8 18.08 -29.34 28.14
CA LYS A 8 16.78 -28.62 28.17
C LYS A 8 16.85 -27.19 27.63
N GLY A 9 18.02 -26.53 27.68
CA GLY A 9 18.18 -25.13 27.25
C GLY A 9 17.87 -24.90 25.77
N TRP A 10 18.38 -25.76 24.88
CA TRP A 10 18.17 -25.64 23.42
C TRP A 10 16.68 -25.58 23.07
N LYS A 11 15.86 -26.45 23.68
CA LYS A 11 14.42 -26.51 23.38
C LYS A 11 13.73 -25.18 23.67
N ILE A 12 14.10 -24.53 24.77
CA ILE A 12 13.57 -23.22 25.16
C ILE A 12 14.01 -22.16 24.17
N THR A 13 15.29 -22.15 23.78
CA THR A 13 15.81 -21.21 22.78
C THR A 13 15.10 -21.37 21.45
N ALA A 14 14.87 -22.62 21.00
CA ALA A 14 14.16 -22.90 19.76
C ALA A 14 12.71 -22.38 19.78
N ILE A 15 12.00 -22.54 20.90
CA ILE A 15 10.63 -22.02 21.05
C ILE A 15 10.63 -20.49 20.96
N ILE A 16 11.57 -19.82 21.63
CA ILE A 16 11.68 -18.35 21.58
C ILE A 16 11.93 -17.89 20.14
N PHE A 17 12.84 -18.54 19.41
CA PHE A 17 13.10 -18.22 18.01
C PHE A 17 11.87 -18.39 17.12
N ILE A 18 11.10 -19.46 17.31
CA ILE A 18 9.86 -19.70 16.53
C ILE A 18 8.84 -18.58 16.81
N VAL A 19 8.65 -18.22 18.08
CA VAL A 19 7.71 -17.14 18.45
C VAL A 19 8.15 -15.80 17.88
N LEU A 20 9.45 -15.46 17.98
CA LEU A 20 9.99 -14.23 17.41
C LEU A 20 9.83 -14.20 15.90
N PHE A 21 10.09 -15.31 15.21
CA PHE A 21 9.93 -15.41 13.75
C PHE A 21 8.46 -15.21 13.32
N ILE A 22 7.50 -15.76 14.07
CA ILE A 22 6.08 -15.55 13.79
C ILE A 22 5.70 -14.08 13.97
N LEU A 23 6.12 -13.46 15.07
CA LEU A 23 5.84 -12.05 15.34
C LEU A 23 6.43 -11.15 14.26
N GLU A 24 7.69 -11.39 13.87
CA GLU A 24 8.35 -10.67 12.78
C GLU A 24 7.58 -10.84 11.46
N THR A 25 7.19 -12.06 11.11
CA THR A 25 6.44 -12.33 9.89
C THR A 25 5.11 -11.59 9.87
N ILE A 26 4.36 -11.58 10.99
CA ILE A 26 3.09 -10.84 11.10
C ILE A 26 3.34 -9.34 10.94
N SER A 27 4.38 -8.79 11.56
CA SER A 27 4.73 -7.37 11.42
C SER A 27 5.09 -7.00 9.99
N VAL A 28 5.89 -7.81 9.31
CA VAL A 28 6.28 -7.58 7.91
C VAL A 28 5.05 -7.65 7.00
N VAL A 29 4.23 -8.69 7.14
CA VAL A 29 3.00 -8.84 6.33
C VAL A 29 2.03 -7.69 6.59
N GLY A 30 1.90 -7.24 7.84
CA GLY A 30 1.09 -6.08 8.22
C GLY A 30 1.56 -4.80 7.54
N LEU A 31 2.87 -4.53 7.53
CA LEU A 31 3.45 -3.36 6.86
C LEU A 31 3.22 -3.40 5.35
N VAL A 32 3.41 -4.56 4.72
CA VAL A 32 3.19 -4.72 3.27
C VAL A 32 1.71 -4.51 2.92
N MET A 33 0.78 -5.09 3.69
CA MET A 33 -0.65 -4.88 3.45
C MET A 33 -1.07 -3.42 3.63
N TRP A 34 -0.51 -2.74 4.63
CA TRP A 34 -0.83 -1.33 4.87
C TRP A 34 -0.29 -0.44 3.74
N GLY A 35 0.95 -0.67 3.29
CA GLY A 35 1.50 0.02 2.12
C GLY A 35 0.70 -0.25 0.84
N ALA A 36 0.28 -1.50 0.61
CA ALA A 36 -0.56 -1.85 -0.54
C ALA A 36 -1.95 -1.19 -0.47
N ALA A 37 -2.54 -1.05 0.72
CA ALA A 37 -3.83 -0.38 0.89
C ALA A 37 -3.75 1.11 0.51
N ILE A 38 -2.72 1.81 0.98
CA ILE A 38 -2.49 3.22 0.64
C ILE A 38 -2.30 3.39 -0.87
N LEU A 39 -1.47 2.55 -1.49
CA LEU A 39 -1.24 2.60 -2.94
C LEU A 39 -2.52 2.31 -3.72
N ASN A 40 -3.34 1.33 -3.29
CA ASN A 40 -4.58 1.02 -3.97
C ASN A 40 -5.59 2.18 -3.93
N GLU A 41 -5.69 2.92 -2.81
CA GLU A 41 -6.54 4.11 -2.74
C GLU A 41 -6.11 5.19 -3.73
N GLU A 42 -4.81 5.39 -3.91
CA GLU A 42 -4.26 6.36 -4.86
C GLU A 42 -4.56 5.95 -6.32
N TYR A 43 -4.35 4.68 -6.66
CA TYR A 43 -4.70 4.14 -7.99
C TYR A 43 -6.19 4.18 -8.27
N GLU A 44 -7.04 3.91 -7.27
CA GLU A 44 -8.50 3.97 -7.43
C GLU A 44 -8.95 5.40 -7.77
N LYS A 45 -8.46 6.41 -7.03
CA LYS A 45 -8.79 7.82 -7.29
C LYS A 45 -8.31 8.32 -8.65
N GLU A 46 -7.09 7.97 -9.05
CA GLU A 46 -6.60 8.33 -10.38
C GLU A 46 -7.42 7.63 -11.47
N SER A 47 -7.74 6.35 -11.31
CA SER A 47 -8.57 5.62 -12.26
C SER A 47 -9.99 6.21 -12.35
N GLU A 48 -10.57 6.65 -11.23
CA GLU A 48 -11.86 7.32 -11.18
C GLU A 48 -11.84 8.66 -11.93
N CYS A 49 -10.75 9.42 -11.79
CA CYS A 49 -10.55 10.66 -12.55
C CYS A 49 -10.58 10.41 -14.06
N ILE A 50 -9.86 9.40 -14.54
CA ILE A 50 -9.78 9.09 -15.97
C ILE A 50 -11.11 8.55 -16.49
N TYR A 51 -11.64 7.51 -15.85
CA TYR A 51 -12.72 6.71 -16.41
C TYR A 51 -14.11 7.26 -16.09
N ASN A 52 -14.32 7.84 -14.90
CA ASN A 52 -15.63 8.36 -14.49
C ASN A 52 -15.77 9.86 -14.79
N VAL A 53 -14.73 10.67 -14.54
CA VAL A 53 -14.83 12.13 -14.68
C VAL A 53 -14.41 12.63 -16.06
N CYS A 54 -13.25 12.22 -16.54
CA CYS A 54 -12.67 12.67 -17.82
C CYS A 54 -12.99 11.74 -18.99
N SER A 55 -14.02 10.90 -18.89
CA SER A 55 -14.43 9.99 -19.95
C SER A 55 -14.67 10.75 -21.27
N GLY A 56 -13.77 10.60 -22.24
CA GLY A 56 -13.83 11.27 -23.54
C GLY A 56 -13.01 12.56 -23.67
N ALA A 57 -12.26 12.96 -22.64
CA ALA A 57 -11.24 14.00 -22.75
C ALA A 57 -9.95 13.46 -23.39
N GLU A 58 -9.18 14.32 -24.04
CA GLU A 58 -7.92 13.94 -24.69
C GLU A 58 -6.79 13.80 -23.68
N THR A 59 -6.78 14.69 -22.68
CA THR A 59 -5.82 14.68 -21.58
C THR A 59 -6.51 14.98 -20.25
N TYR A 60 -5.90 14.53 -19.16
CA TYR A 60 -6.38 14.76 -17.80
C TYR A 60 -5.21 15.14 -16.88
N ILE A 61 -5.51 15.86 -15.81
CA ILE A 61 -4.58 16.15 -14.71
C ILE A 61 -5.31 15.85 -13.41
N TYR A 62 -4.73 14.99 -12.58
CA TYR A 62 -5.20 14.73 -11.23
C TYR A 62 -4.29 15.41 -10.22
N TYR A 63 -4.85 16.36 -9.45
CA TYR A 63 -4.14 17.03 -8.35
C TYR A 63 -4.42 16.29 -7.05
N GLU A 64 -3.49 15.43 -6.65
CA GLU A 64 -3.60 14.57 -5.47
C GLU A 64 -3.91 15.35 -4.17
N TYR A 65 -3.26 16.50 -3.96
CA TYR A 65 -3.42 17.28 -2.73
C TYR A 65 -4.78 17.99 -2.59
N GLU A 66 -5.35 18.43 -3.69
CA GLU A 66 -6.65 19.11 -3.72
C GLU A 66 -7.79 18.13 -4.04
N GLU A 67 -7.43 16.90 -4.37
CA GLU A 67 -8.30 15.84 -4.90
C GLU A 67 -9.15 16.36 -6.07
N VAL A 68 -8.53 17.12 -6.98
CA VAL A 68 -9.20 17.70 -8.15
C VAL A 68 -8.81 16.92 -9.39
N CYS A 69 -9.82 16.51 -10.15
CA CYS A 69 -9.67 15.95 -11.47
C CYS A 69 -10.01 16.99 -12.54
N GLU A 70 -9.05 17.35 -13.37
CA GLU A 70 -9.22 18.28 -14.50
C GLU A 70 -9.10 17.56 -15.83
N CYS A 71 -10.02 17.86 -16.74
CA CYS A 71 -10.11 17.25 -18.06
C CYS A 71 -9.94 18.29 -19.15
N TYR A 72 -9.19 17.95 -20.20
CA TYR A 72 -8.82 18.86 -21.27
C TYR A 72 -9.13 18.27 -22.65
N ILE A 73 -9.69 19.10 -23.54
CA ILE A 73 -9.92 18.80 -24.96
C ILE A 73 -9.39 20.01 -25.75
N ASP A 74 -8.60 19.78 -26.80
CA ASP A 74 -7.96 20.86 -27.58
C ASP A 74 -7.14 21.83 -26.69
N ASN A 75 -6.52 21.31 -25.63
CA ASN A 75 -5.81 22.08 -24.59
C ASN A 75 -6.68 23.08 -23.78
N GLU A 76 -8.01 23.04 -23.90
CA GLU A 76 -8.92 23.84 -23.09
C GLU A 76 -9.51 23.01 -21.95
N LEU A 77 -9.60 23.62 -20.76
CA LEU A 77 -10.22 22.99 -19.59
C LEU A 77 -11.72 22.84 -19.84
N VAL A 78 -12.19 21.61 -20.01
CA VAL A 78 -13.60 21.32 -20.28
C VAL A 78 -14.37 20.90 -19.04
N LYS A 79 -13.70 20.30 -18.06
CA LYS A 79 -14.33 19.80 -16.84
C LYS A 79 -13.33 19.80 -15.68
N SER A 80 -13.79 20.19 -14.51
CA SER A 80 -13.05 20.10 -13.24
C SER A 80 -14.01 19.61 -12.15
N GLU A 81 -13.62 18.57 -11.42
CA GLU A 81 -14.46 17.93 -10.41
C GLU A 81 -13.63 17.56 -9.17
N TYR A 82 -14.16 17.86 -7.98
CA TYR A 82 -13.55 17.49 -6.70
C TYR A 82 -13.93 16.06 -6.32
N MET A 83 -12.93 15.21 -6.10
CA MET A 83 -13.02 13.81 -5.73
C MET A 83 -12.89 13.67 -4.21
N LYS A 84 -13.98 13.94 -3.49
CA LYS A 84 -14.04 13.77 -2.03
C LYS A 84 -14.02 12.31 -1.58
#